data_AF-A0A6J1L950-F1
#
_entry.id   AF-A0A6J1L950-F1
#
_cell.length_a   1.000
_cell.length_b   1.000
_cell.length_c   1.000
_cell.angle_alpha   90.00
_cell.angle_beta   90.00
_cell.angle_gamma   90.00
#
_symmetry.space_group_name_H-M   'P 1'
#
loop_
_entity.id
_entity.type
_entity.pdbx_description
1 polymer ?
#
loop_
_entity_poly.entity_id
_entity_poly.type
_entity_poly.pdbx_seq_one_letter_code
_entity_poly.pdbx_strand_id
1 'polypeptide(L)'
;MLSNKPPPPLNPDQPVLYIECCRAHTDYRRRASELHASLAEALRALQPDLELQLRVNENNAPRLGSFEVAIAATPTEDVESRQVLWTGLQRVPVSAKVPHVDDIIAPACLALRLRHSQAGASHVDLVRYSDGDINKILQRRSLS
;
A
#
# COMPACT_ATOMS: atom_id res chain seq x y z
N MET A 1 -26.22 8.08 -6.99
CA MET A 1 -26.39 8.74 -5.68
C MET A 1 -25.29 8.21 -4.76
N LEU A 2 -24.15 8.90 -4.65
CA LEU A 2 -23.17 8.59 -3.61
C LEU A 2 -23.87 8.90 -2.29
N SER A 3 -24.05 7.88 -1.44
CA SER A 3 -24.71 8.07 -0.16
C SER A 3 -23.91 9.09 0.64
N ASN A 4 -24.50 10.25 0.93
CA ASN A 4 -23.92 11.34 1.75
C ASN A 4 -23.76 10.95 3.23
N LYS A 5 -23.83 9.65 3.54
CA LYS A 5 -23.62 9.16 4.88
C LYS A 5 -22.12 9.23 5.19
N PRO A 6 -21.71 9.88 6.29
CA PRO A 6 -20.32 9.88 6.70
C PRO A 6 -19.84 8.44 6.88
N PRO A 7 -18.56 8.15 6.58
CA PRO A 7 -18.00 6.82 6.82
C PRO A 7 -18.14 6.46 8.31
N PRO A 8 -18.32 5.17 8.64
CA PRO A 8 -18.37 4.73 10.04
C PRO A 8 -17.13 5.20 10.82
N PRO A 9 -17.25 5.54 12.11
CA PRO A 9 -16.10 5.92 12.92
C PRO A 9 -15.05 4.80 12.94
N LEU A 10 -13.77 5.19 13.01
CA LEU A 10 -12.67 4.23 13.12
C LEU A 10 -12.46 3.82 14.59
N ASN A 11 -12.08 2.57 14.80
CA ASN A 11 -11.52 2.11 16.06
C ASN A 11 -10.11 2.71 16.24
N PRO A 12 -9.83 3.44 17.33
CA PRO A 12 -8.53 4.08 17.56
C PRO A 12 -7.38 3.09 17.76
N ASP A 13 -7.68 1.86 18.17
CA ASP A 13 -6.68 0.84 18.53
C ASP A 13 -6.34 -0.11 17.37
N GLN A 14 -6.91 0.13 16.19
CA GLN A 14 -6.79 -0.74 15.03
C GLN A 14 -6.19 0.00 13.83
N PRO A 15 -5.34 -0.67 13.02
CA PRO A 15 -4.68 -0.03 11.90
C PRO A 15 -5.65 0.34 10.78
N VAL A 16 -5.25 1.30 9.96
CA VAL A 16 -6.07 1.82 8.87
C VAL A 16 -5.28 1.82 7.58
N LEU A 17 -5.85 1.18 6.55
CA LEU A 17 -5.42 1.30 5.17
C LEU A 17 -6.10 2.50 4.52
N TYR A 18 -5.30 3.45 4.05
CA TYR A 18 -5.75 4.62 3.30
C TYR A 18 -5.47 4.39 1.83
N ILE A 19 -6.52 4.45 1.00
CA ILE A 19 -6.41 4.33 -0.45
C ILE A 19 -6.91 5.60 -1.12
N GLU A 20 -6.06 6.25 -1.90
CA GLU A 20 -6.44 7.38 -2.74
C GLU A 20 -6.45 6.93 -4.21
N CYS A 21 -7.63 6.83 -4.79
CA CYS A 21 -7.80 6.30 -6.13
C CYS A 21 -8.60 7.26 -7.04
N CYS A 22 -8.07 7.47 -8.24
CA CYS A 22 -8.67 8.29 -9.28
C CYS A 22 -10.13 7.91 -9.53
N ARG A 23 -11.03 8.91 -9.58
CA ARG A 23 -12.46 8.71 -9.80
C ARG A 23 -12.84 8.39 -11.26
N ALA A 24 -11.93 8.64 -12.21
CA ALA A 24 -12.17 8.34 -13.63
C ALA A 24 -12.10 6.84 -13.95
N HIS A 25 -11.44 6.05 -13.11
CA HIS A 25 -11.38 4.59 -13.24
C HIS A 25 -12.47 3.95 -12.37
N THR A 26 -13.52 3.45 -13.01
CA THR A 26 -14.72 2.92 -12.34
C THR A 26 -14.45 1.65 -11.52
N ASP A 27 -13.41 0.91 -11.85
CA ASP A 27 -12.99 -0.32 -11.17
C ASP A 27 -12.14 -0.08 -9.93
N TYR A 28 -11.48 1.09 -9.80
CA TYR A 28 -10.52 1.35 -8.73
C TYR A 28 -11.13 1.21 -7.33
N ARG A 29 -12.39 1.63 -7.15
CA ARG A 29 -13.05 1.50 -5.86
C ARG A 29 -13.29 0.03 -5.48
N ARG A 30 -13.64 -0.82 -6.46
CA ARG A 30 -13.77 -2.26 -6.25
C ARG A 30 -12.41 -2.88 -5.92
N ARG A 31 -11.39 -2.55 -6.70
CA ARG A 31 -10.01 -3.04 -6.50
C ARG A 31 -9.41 -2.62 -5.16
N ALA A 32 -9.76 -1.43 -4.67
CA ALA A 32 -9.39 -0.97 -3.33
C ALA A 32 -9.99 -1.86 -2.23
N SER A 33 -11.27 -2.24 -2.37
CA SER A 33 -11.91 -3.18 -1.44
C SER A 33 -11.33 -4.59 -1.53
N GLU A 34 -11.03 -5.08 -2.73
CA GLU A 34 -10.38 -6.39 -2.93
C GLU A 34 -8.98 -6.41 -2.29
N LEU A 35 -8.15 -5.40 -2.56
CA LEU A 35 -6.82 -5.26 -1.96
C LEU A 35 -6.88 -5.19 -0.43
N HIS A 36 -7.84 -4.43 0.11
CA HIS A 36 -8.08 -4.34 1.54
C HIS A 36 -8.43 -5.70 2.15
N ALA A 37 -9.35 -6.45 1.53
CA ALA A 37 -9.75 -7.77 2.02
C ALA A 37 -8.56 -8.75 2.03
N SER A 38 -7.80 -8.82 0.94
CA SER A 38 -6.62 -9.70 0.84
C SER A 38 -5.52 -9.32 1.84
N LEU A 39 -5.25 -8.03 2.01
CA LEU A 39 -4.26 -7.56 3.00
C LEU A 39 -4.73 -7.83 4.43
N ALA A 40 -6.01 -7.59 4.73
CA ALA A 40 -6.58 -7.85 6.06
C ALA A 40 -6.48 -9.33 6.43
N GLU A 41 -6.78 -10.23 5.49
CA GLU A 41 -6.63 -11.68 5.67
C GLU A 41 -5.18 -12.06 5.96
N ALA A 42 -4.24 -11.58 5.14
CA ALA A 42 -2.81 -11.86 5.32
C ALA A 42 -2.26 -11.34 6.65
N LEU A 43 -2.65 -10.13 7.08
CA LEU A 43 -2.25 -9.57 8.37
C LEU A 43 -2.87 -10.31 9.55
N ARG A 44 -4.12 -10.77 9.44
CA ARG A 44 -4.79 -11.54 10.49
C ARG A 44 -4.14 -12.91 10.71
N ALA A 45 -3.59 -13.51 9.66
CA ALA A 45 -2.79 -14.74 9.79
C ALA A 45 -1.53 -14.54 10.65
N LEU A 46 -0.99 -13.31 10.70
CA LEU A 46 0.17 -12.94 11.52
C LEU A 46 -0.23 -12.48 12.93
N GLN A 47 -1.35 -11.75 13.05
CA GLN A 47 -1.89 -11.25 14.30
C GLN A 47 -3.43 -11.39 14.30
N PRO A 48 -4.00 -12.44 14.93
CA PRO A 48 -5.43 -12.75 14.85
C PRO A 48 -6.37 -11.64 15.30
N ASP A 49 -5.97 -10.83 16.28
CA ASP A 49 -6.77 -9.73 16.84
C ASP A 49 -6.69 -8.43 16.02
N LEU A 50 -5.93 -8.43 14.91
CA LEU A 50 -5.78 -7.28 14.03
C LEU A 50 -7.00 -7.17 13.10
N GLU A 51 -7.65 -6.02 13.16
CA GLU A 51 -8.75 -5.62 12.30
C GLU A 51 -8.32 -4.45 11.41
N LEU A 52 -7.86 -4.75 10.19
CA LEU A 52 -7.47 -3.69 9.26
C LEU A 52 -8.72 -2.93 8.81
N GLN A 53 -8.77 -1.64 9.09
CA GLN A 53 -9.84 -0.74 8.66
C GLN A 53 -9.51 -0.11 7.29
N LEU A 54 -10.52 0.41 6.59
CA LEU A 54 -10.35 1.01 5.26
C LEU A 54 -10.87 2.44 5.21
N ARG A 55 -10.08 3.32 4.59
CA ARG A 55 -10.48 4.66 4.16
C ARG A 55 -10.15 4.87 2.69
N VAL A 56 -11.13 5.32 1.91
CA VAL A 56 -10.95 5.58 0.47
C VAL A 56 -11.27 7.04 0.18
N ASN A 57 -10.31 7.74 -0.45
CA ASN A 57 -10.45 9.14 -0.88
C ASN A 57 -10.86 10.10 0.26
N GLU A 58 -10.40 9.86 1.48
CA GLU A 58 -10.76 10.66 2.67
C GLU A 58 -10.24 12.11 2.59
N ASN A 59 -9.06 12.32 1.98
CA ASN A 59 -8.42 13.64 1.89
C ASN A 59 -8.83 14.45 0.65
N ASN A 60 -9.93 14.09 -0.02
CA ASN A 60 -10.60 14.88 -1.07
C ASN A 60 -9.71 15.53 -2.15
N ALA A 61 -8.84 14.77 -2.84
CA ALA A 61 -8.40 15.07 -4.23
C ALA A 61 -7.51 13.96 -4.82
N PRO A 62 -8.02 12.75 -5.13
CA PRO A 62 -7.20 11.75 -5.81
C PRO A 62 -6.76 12.28 -7.18
N ARG A 63 -5.45 12.24 -7.43
CA ARG A 63 -4.86 12.71 -8.70
C ARG A 63 -5.33 11.84 -9.87
N LEU A 64 -5.33 12.41 -11.08
CA LEU A 64 -5.69 11.65 -12.28
C LEU A 64 -4.73 10.46 -12.45
N GLY A 65 -5.30 9.27 -12.61
CA GLY A 65 -4.55 8.02 -12.75
C GLY A 65 -3.80 7.57 -11.50
N SER A 66 -4.10 8.13 -10.32
CA SER A 66 -3.50 7.69 -9.05
C SER A 66 -4.20 6.44 -8.49
N PHE A 67 -3.39 5.61 -7.85
CA PHE A 67 -3.84 4.56 -6.94
C PHE A 67 -2.77 4.46 -5.86
N GLU A 68 -2.94 5.26 -4.82
CA GLU A 68 -1.97 5.41 -3.74
C GLU A 68 -2.44 4.60 -2.54
N VAL A 69 -1.52 3.89 -1.90
CA VAL A 69 -1.81 3.06 -0.74
C VAL A 69 -0.87 3.47 0.38
N ALA A 70 -1.44 3.81 1.54
CA ALA A 70 -0.70 4.12 2.74
C ALA A 70 -1.37 3.45 3.95
N ILE A 71 -0.61 3.27 5.02
CA ILE A 71 -1.09 2.62 6.25
C ILE A 71 -0.66 3.39 7.48
N ALA A 72 -1.48 3.36 8.52
CA ALA A 72 -1.11 3.84 9.85
C ALA A 72 -1.50 2.80 10.91
N ALA A 73 -0.69 2.70 11.97
CA ALA A 73 -0.96 1.80 13.09
C ALA A 73 -2.20 2.23 13.90
N THR A 74 -2.53 3.52 13.89
CA THR A 74 -3.73 4.10 14.48
C THR A 74 -4.35 5.09 13.50
N PRO A 75 -5.67 5.36 13.56
CA PRO A 75 -6.31 6.39 12.75
C PRO A 75 -5.63 7.76 12.87
N THR A 76 -5.42 8.43 11.74
CA THR A 76 -4.80 9.75 11.67
C THR A 76 -5.33 10.59 10.50
N GLU A 77 -5.64 11.86 10.76
CA GLU A 77 -5.95 12.85 9.72
C GLU A 77 -4.68 13.39 9.06
N ASP A 78 -3.54 13.33 9.75
CA ASP A 78 -2.27 13.78 9.22
C ASP A 78 -1.74 12.80 8.17
N VAL A 79 -1.70 13.24 6.92
CA VAL A 79 -1.26 12.43 5.77
C VAL A 79 0.22 12.09 5.87
N GLU A 80 1.04 12.98 6.45
CA GLU A 80 2.50 12.78 6.54
C GLU A 80 2.87 11.68 7.55
N SER A 81 2.03 11.48 8.58
CA SER A 81 2.18 10.39 9.54
C SER A 81 1.84 8.99 8.98
N ARG A 82 1.26 8.91 7.77
CA ARG A 82 0.89 7.64 7.13
C ARG A 82 2.09 7.07 6.38
N GLN A 83 2.38 5.79 6.58
CA GLN A 83 3.45 5.13 5.85
C GLN A 83 2.98 4.73 4.45
N VAL A 84 3.62 5.28 3.42
CA VAL A 84 3.33 4.94 2.02
C VAL A 84 3.78 3.51 1.72
N LEU A 85 2.85 2.70 1.21
CA LEU A 85 3.11 1.33 0.75
C LEU A 85 3.25 1.26 -0.77
N TRP A 86 2.51 2.11 -1.49
CA TRP A 86 2.47 2.05 -2.96
C TRP A 86 2.07 3.38 -3.61
N THR A 87 2.60 3.63 -4.81
CA THR A 87 2.19 4.75 -5.68
C THR A 87 1.86 4.31 -7.11
N GLY A 88 0.61 4.47 -7.53
CA GLY A 88 0.18 4.11 -8.89
C GLY A 88 0.58 5.14 -9.94
N LEU A 89 0.98 6.35 -9.56
CA LEU A 89 1.18 7.47 -10.48
C LEU A 89 2.10 7.17 -11.66
N GLN A 90 3.32 6.71 -11.38
CA GLN A 90 4.38 6.55 -12.39
C GLN A 90 4.37 5.16 -13.05
N ARG A 91 3.42 4.30 -12.70
CA ARG A 91 3.37 2.92 -13.18
C ARG A 91 2.63 2.84 -14.51
N VAL A 92 3.30 2.21 -15.46
CA VAL A 92 2.80 1.89 -16.80
C VAL A 92 3.11 0.42 -17.10
N PRO A 93 2.19 -0.36 -17.70
CA PRO A 93 0.85 0.00 -18.18
C PRO A 93 -0.17 0.26 -17.05
N VAL A 94 -1.40 0.70 -17.39
CA VAL A 94 -2.48 1.02 -16.41
C VAL A 94 -2.78 -0.15 -15.46
N SER A 95 -2.66 -1.39 -15.92
CA SER A 95 -2.86 -2.59 -15.10
C SER A 95 -1.88 -2.66 -13.91
N ALA A 96 -0.68 -2.10 -14.04
CA ALA A 96 0.34 -2.07 -13.00
C ALA A 96 0.10 -0.96 -11.95
N LYS A 97 -0.92 -0.11 -12.10
CA LYS A 97 -1.16 1.00 -11.15
C LYS A 97 -1.63 0.53 -9.78
N VAL A 98 -2.33 -0.61 -9.73
CA VAL A 98 -2.86 -1.19 -8.49
C VAL A 98 -1.98 -2.38 -8.10
N PRO A 99 -1.49 -2.44 -6.85
CA PRO A 99 -0.63 -3.53 -6.40
C PRO A 99 -1.40 -4.83 -6.19
N HIS A 100 -0.66 -5.94 -6.21
CA HIS A 100 -1.07 -7.19 -5.57
C HIS A 100 -0.75 -7.14 -4.06
N VAL A 101 -1.36 -8.02 -3.25
CA VAL A 101 -1.09 -8.08 -1.80
C VAL A 101 0.39 -8.37 -1.51
N ASP A 102 1.02 -9.22 -2.34
CA ASP A 102 2.45 -9.58 -2.22
C ASP A 102 3.38 -8.38 -2.38
N ASP A 103 2.95 -7.36 -3.15
CA ASP A 103 3.74 -6.15 -3.35
C ASP A 103 3.78 -5.27 -2.08
N ILE A 104 2.82 -5.43 -1.17
CA ILE A 104 2.62 -4.51 -0.03
C ILE A 104 2.59 -5.17 1.34
N ILE A 105 2.50 -6.51 1.45
CA ILE A 105 2.39 -7.20 2.74
C ILE A 105 3.63 -7.00 3.62
N ALA A 106 4.83 -7.14 3.04
CA ALA A 106 6.09 -6.96 3.75
C ALA A 106 6.24 -5.52 4.28
N PRO A 107 6.12 -4.45 3.47
CA PRO A 107 6.20 -3.08 3.98
C PRO A 107 5.05 -2.73 4.94
N ALA A 108 3.85 -3.31 4.76
CA ALA A 108 2.74 -3.12 5.71
C ALA A 108 3.09 -3.69 7.09
N CYS A 109 3.68 -4.87 7.16
CA CYS A 109 4.06 -5.45 8.44
C CYS A 109 5.21 -4.70 9.11
N LEU A 110 6.16 -4.17 8.33
CA LEU A 110 7.19 -3.27 8.88
C LEU A 110 6.54 -2.02 9.47
N ALA A 111 5.60 -1.40 8.75
CA ALA A 111 4.85 -0.23 9.22
C ALA A 111 4.09 -0.48 10.52
N LEU A 112 3.47 -1.65 10.62
CA LEU A 112 2.69 -2.08 11.78
C LEU A 112 3.52 -2.76 12.86
N ARG A 113 4.85 -2.87 12.68
CA ARG A 113 5.78 -3.54 13.59
C ARG A 113 5.37 -4.99 13.92
N LEU A 114 4.73 -5.66 12.97
CA LEU A 114 4.33 -7.05 13.11
C LEU A 114 5.57 -7.94 12.96
N ARG A 115 5.75 -8.86 13.90
CA ARG A 115 6.81 -9.86 13.81
C ARG A 115 6.46 -10.83 12.70
N HIS A 116 7.22 -10.79 11.61
CA HIS A 116 7.23 -11.91 10.68
C HIS A 116 7.81 -13.11 11.42
N SER A 117 6.97 -14.11 11.75
CA SER A 117 7.47 -15.42 12.14
C SER A 117 8.29 -15.94 10.97
N GLN A 118 9.61 -16.01 11.16
CA GLN A 118 10.60 -16.56 10.24
C GLN A 118 10.40 -18.08 10.12
N ALA A 119 9.30 -18.50 9.50
CA ALA A 119 9.13 -19.86 9.03
C ALA A 119 9.32 -19.85 7.51
N GLY A 120 10.58 -19.84 7.08
CA GLY A 120 10.95 -20.12 5.70
C GLY A 120 11.34 -18.93 4.81
N ALA A 121 11.94 -17.87 5.34
CA ALA A 121 12.64 -16.91 4.48
C ALA A 121 13.94 -17.57 3.96
N SER A 122 13.81 -18.37 2.90
CA SER A 122 14.88 -18.44 1.92
C SER A 122 15.18 -17.01 1.50
N HIS A 123 16.46 -16.67 1.58
CA HIS A 123 17.09 -15.46 1.10
C HIS A 123 16.64 -15.16 -0.33
N VAL A 124 15.56 -14.38 -0.49
CA VAL A 124 15.18 -13.83 -1.79
C VAL A 124 15.79 -12.43 -1.84
N ASP A 125 16.93 -12.34 -2.52
CA ASP A 125 17.48 -11.09 -3.03
C ASP A 125 16.40 -10.40 -3.88
N LEU A 126 15.64 -9.50 -3.26
CA LEU A 126 14.74 -8.58 -3.96
C LEU A 126 15.58 -7.42 -4.50
N VAL A 127 16.39 -7.76 -5.49
CA VAL A 127 17.02 -6.81 -6.39
C VAL A 127 16.56 -7.14 -7.79
N ARG A 128 15.31 -6.75 -8.11
CA ARG A 128 14.88 -6.60 -9.51
C ARG A 128 15.31 -5.22 -9.99
N TYR A 129 16.62 -5.03 -10.20
CA TYR A 129 17.05 -3.98 -11.13
C TYR A 129 16.70 -4.47 -12.52
N SER A 130 15.94 -3.66 -13.26
CA SER A 130 15.78 -3.86 -14.70
C SER A 130 17.16 -3.69 -15.37
N ASP A 131 17.47 -4.54 -16.35
CA ASP A 131 18.79 -4.72 -16.99
C ASP A 131 19.44 -3.45 -17.61
N GLY A 132 18.82 -2.28 -17.53
CA GLY A 132 19.36 -1.01 -18.03
C GLY A 132 20.20 -0.19 -17.03
N ASP A 133 20.11 -0.47 -15.72
CA ASP A 133 20.68 0.42 -14.70
C ASP A 133 22.04 -0.01 -14.12
N ILE A 134 22.47 -1.26 -14.34
CA ILE A 134 23.74 -1.78 -13.80
C ILE A 134 24.95 -1.07 -14.43
N ASN A 135 24.91 -0.75 -15.72
CA ASN A 135 26.02 -0.09 -16.41
C ASN A 135 26.26 1.36 -15.95
N LYS A 136 25.26 2.03 -15.36
CA LYS A 136 25.41 3.41 -14.87
C LYS A 136 26.05 3.50 -13.47
N ILE A 137 25.93 2.45 -12.66
CA ILE A 137 26.45 2.44 -11.28
C ILE A 137 27.94 2.07 -11.28
N LEU A 138 28.39 1.23 -12.21
CA LEU A 138 29.80 0.80 -12.28
C LEU A 138 30.74 1.85 -12.92
N GLN A 139 30.23 2.78 -13.73
CA GLN A 139 31.07 3.81 -14.37
C GLN A 139 31.32 5.07 -13.54
N ARG A 140 30.62 5.27 -12.41
CA ARG A 140 30.81 6.45 -11.55
C ARG A 140 31.83 6.28 -10.42
N ARG A 141 32.44 5.09 -10.28
CA ARG A 141 33.46 4.82 -9.26
C ARG A 141 34.91 4.74 -9.79
N SER A 142 35.14 5.10 -11.04
CA SER A 142 36.47 5.01 -11.69
C SER A 142 37.04 6.36 -12.16
N LEU A 143 36.65 7.47 -11.51
CA LEU A 143 37.31 8.76 -11.70
C LEU A 143 37.58 9.38 -10.32
N SER A 144 38.62 8.87 -9.68
CA SER A 144 39.45 9.58 -8.69
C SER A 144 40.89 9.30 -9.05
#